data_AF-A0A821JX57-F1
#
_entry.id   AF-A0A821JX57-F1
#
_cell.length_a   1.000
_cell.length_b   1.000
_cell.length_c   1.000
_cell.angle_alpha   90.00
_cell.angle_beta   90.00
_cell.angle_gamma   90.00
#
_symmetry.space_group_name_H-M   'P 1'
#
loop_
_entity.id
_entity.type
_entity.pdbx_description
1 polymer ?
#
loop_
_entity_poly.entity_id
_entity_poly.type
_entity_poly.pdbx_seq_one_letter_code
_entity_poly.pdbx_strand_id
1 'polypeptide(L)'
;MDYVLIYFHYGLRSYNRPSYGWLMQCYLKIDRKYKKNLKALYLVHPTTWIKFFWPVIRPFISVKFSRKVTYINRLSQLEEYVHLDNIRIPDEVKSCDPVGPLEISKNQTRPTTKFHVSLQL
;
A
#
# COMPACT_ATOMS: atom_id res chain seq x y z
N MET A 1 -23.82 7.96 -4.66
CA MET A 1 -23.10 6.85 -4.00
C MET A 1 -21.68 7.30 -3.73
N ASP A 2 -21.28 7.22 -2.46
CA ASP A 2 -19.93 7.52 -2.03
C ASP A 2 -19.05 6.27 -2.14
N TYR A 3 -17.75 6.45 -2.34
CA TYR A 3 -16.83 5.33 -2.47
C TYR A 3 -15.44 5.65 -1.92
N VAL A 4 -14.69 4.59 -1.63
CA VAL A 4 -13.27 4.64 -1.28
C VAL A 4 -12.48 4.04 -2.45
N LEU A 5 -11.35 4.66 -2.80
CA LEU A 5 -10.45 4.13 -3.81
C LEU A 5 -9.20 3.59 -3.12
N ILE A 6 -8.86 2.33 -3.40
CA ILE A 6 -7.64 1.70 -2.92
C ILE A 6 -6.76 1.46 -4.14
N TYR A 7 -5.58 2.09 -4.15
CA TYR A 7 -4.60 1.92 -5.20
C TYR A 7 -3.46 1.06 -4.67
N PHE A 8 -3.40 -0.18 -5.15
CA PHE A 8 -2.29 -1.08 -4.88
C PHE A 8 -1.18 -0.82 -5.87
N HIS A 9 -0.04 -0.38 -5.36
CA HIS A 9 1.12 -0.15 -6.19
C HIS A 9 1.89 -1.47 -6.39
N TYR A 10 1.93 -1.97 -7.62
CA TYR A 10 2.74 -3.13 -7.99
C TYR A 10 3.40 -2.92 -9.36
N GLY A 11 4.54 -3.60 -9.59
CA GLY A 11 5.14 -3.70 -10.93
C GLY A 11 5.70 -2.41 -11.55
N LEU A 12 5.87 -1.33 -10.77
CA LEU A 12 6.35 -0.05 -11.30
C LEU A 12 7.87 -0.01 -11.48
N ARG A 13 8.30 -0.39 -12.68
CA ARG A 13 9.67 -0.25 -13.18
C ARG A 13 9.90 1.16 -13.71
N SER A 14 11.16 1.62 -13.77
CA SER A 14 11.54 2.99 -14.16
C SER A 14 10.93 3.45 -15.48
N TYR A 15 10.75 2.54 -16.44
CA TYR A 15 10.19 2.82 -17.77
C TYR A 15 8.65 2.95 -17.82
N ASN A 16 7.92 2.47 -16.81
CA ASN A 16 6.45 2.53 -16.77
C ASN A 16 5.95 3.65 -15.84
N ARG A 17 6.86 4.51 -15.36
CA ARG A 17 6.50 5.59 -14.43
C ARG A 17 5.81 6.71 -15.21
N PRO A 18 4.55 7.05 -14.88
CA PRO A 18 3.94 8.23 -15.46
C PRO A 18 4.74 9.48 -15.09
N SER A 19 4.79 10.46 -15.98
CA SER A 19 5.45 11.75 -15.70
C SER A 19 4.58 12.65 -14.82
N TYR A 20 5.15 13.75 -14.32
CA TYR A 20 4.40 14.78 -13.58
C TYR A 20 3.17 15.25 -14.36
N GLY A 21 3.40 15.63 -15.61
CA GLY A 21 2.38 16.16 -16.49
C GLY A 21 1.27 15.15 -16.75
N TRP A 22 1.61 13.87 -16.90
CA TRP A 22 0.61 12.82 -17.09
C TRP A 22 -0.35 12.74 -15.90
N LEU A 23 0.17 12.73 -14.66
CA LEU A 23 -0.68 12.66 -13.47
C LEU A 23 -1.60 13.88 -13.32
N MET A 24 -1.09 15.08 -13.63
CA MET A 24 -1.93 16.27 -13.65
C MET A 24 -3.02 16.18 -14.71
N GLN A 25 -2.68 15.78 -15.94
CA GLN A 25 -3.66 15.62 -17.01
C GLN A 25 -4.72 14.58 -16.65
N CYS A 26 -4.32 13.47 -16.03
CA CYS A 26 -5.24 12.49 -15.49
C CYS A 26 -6.17 13.09 -14.43
N TYR A 27 -5.63 13.83 -13.45
CA TYR A 27 -6.46 14.50 -12.45
C TYR A 27 -7.46 15.46 -13.09
N LEU A 28 -7.04 16.26 -14.08
CA LEU A 28 -7.93 17.20 -14.77
C LEU A 28 -9.05 16.49 -15.54
N LYS A 29 -8.73 15.37 -16.20
CA LYS A 29 -9.70 14.54 -16.96
C LYS A 29 -10.73 13.82 -16.09
N ILE A 30 -10.45 13.58 -14.81
CA ILE A 30 -11.43 12.95 -13.91
C ILE A 30 -12.61 13.93 -13.68
N ASP A 31 -13.82 13.51 -14.04
CA ASP A 31 -15.02 14.31 -13.84
C ASP A 31 -15.22 14.72 -12.37
N ARG A 32 -15.87 15.87 -12.19
CA ARG A 32 -16.22 16.42 -10.87
C ARG A 32 -16.99 15.43 -10.00
N LYS A 33 -17.85 14.59 -10.58
CA LYS A 33 -18.67 13.60 -9.85
C LYS A 33 -17.80 12.57 -9.10
N TYR A 34 -16.72 12.10 -9.72
CA TYR A 34 -15.81 11.13 -9.12
C TYR A 34 -14.98 11.77 -7.99
N LYS A 35 -14.46 12.98 -8.22
CA LYS A 35 -13.71 13.72 -7.19
C LYS A 35 -14.53 14.02 -5.93
N LYS A 36 -15.83 14.31 -6.09
CA LYS A 36 -16.72 14.65 -4.98
C LYS A 36 -17.08 13.44 -4.13
N ASN A 37 -17.49 12.35 -4.77
CA ASN A 37 -18.01 11.15 -4.10
C ASN A 37 -16.90 10.26 -3.51
N LEU A 38 -15.64 10.51 -3.87
CA LEU A 38 -14.49 9.88 -3.24
C LEU A 38 -14.40 10.29 -1.77
N LYS A 39 -14.50 9.34 -0.83
CA LYS A 39 -14.33 9.59 0.62
C LYS A 39 -12.86 9.54 1.03
N ALA A 40 -12.16 8.50 0.58
CA ALA A 40 -10.75 8.30 0.85
C ALA A 40 -10.05 7.67 -0.36
N LEU A 41 -8.77 7.98 -0.53
CA LEU A 41 -7.86 7.38 -1.48
C LEU A 41 -6.67 6.80 -0.71
N TYR A 42 -6.61 5.49 -0.59
CA TYR A 42 -5.51 4.78 0.04
C TYR A 42 -4.47 4.40 -1.02
N LEU A 43 -3.27 4.99 -0.93
CA LEU A 43 -2.13 4.58 -1.76
C LEU A 43 -1.33 3.55 -0.97
N VAL A 44 -1.45 2.28 -1.38
CA VAL A 44 -0.80 1.14 -0.74
C VAL A 44 0.56 0.91 -1.39
N HIS A 45 1.60 0.77 -0.57
CA HIS A 45 3.02 0.69 -0.96
C HIS A 45 3.48 1.86 -1.83
N PRO A 46 3.39 3.11 -1.34
CA PRO A 46 3.81 4.27 -2.12
C PRO A 46 5.32 4.20 -2.43
N THR A 47 5.68 4.26 -3.72
CA THR A 47 7.08 4.38 -4.13
C THR A 47 7.68 5.71 -3.69
N THR A 48 9.00 5.73 -3.57
CA THR A 48 9.78 6.95 -3.32
C THR A 48 9.42 8.07 -4.31
N TRP A 49 9.12 7.71 -5.57
CA TRP A 49 8.63 8.66 -6.57
C TRP A 49 7.33 9.35 -6.16
N ILE A 50 6.31 8.60 -5.74
CA ILE A 50 5.02 9.16 -5.26
C ILE A 50 5.24 10.04 -4.03
N LYS A 51 6.12 9.62 -3.11
CA LYS A 51 6.45 10.38 -1.89
C LYS A 51 7.07 11.75 -2.22
N PHE A 52 8.00 11.81 -3.17
CA PHE A 52 8.61 13.07 -3.62
C PHE A 52 7.68 13.92 -4.47
N PHE A 53 6.81 13.28 -5.24
CA PHE A 53 5.89 13.94 -6.15
C PHE A 53 4.75 14.69 -5.44
N TRP A 54 4.28 14.12 -4.33
CA TRP A 54 3.08 14.59 -3.65
C TRP A 54 3.14 16.03 -3.13
N PRO A 55 4.23 16.48 -2.48
CA PRO A 55 4.36 17.88 -2.08
C PRO A 55 4.27 18.85 -3.27
N VAL A 56 4.76 18.43 -4.44
CA VAL A 56 4.75 19.26 -5.66
C VAL A 56 3.36 19.33 -6.29
N ILE A 57 2.59 18.23 -6.28
CA ILE A 57 1.19 18.22 -6.74
C ILE A 57 0.27 19.04 -5.83
N ARG A 58 0.49 18.97 -4.51
CA ARG A 58 -0.42 19.51 -3.49
C ARG A 58 -0.98 20.91 -3.80
N PRO A 59 -0.19 21.91 -4.27
CA PRO A 59 -0.72 23.23 -4.63
C PRO A 59 -1.67 23.22 -5.84
N PHE A 60 -1.59 22.24 -6.74
CA PHE A 60 -2.41 22.14 -7.96
C PHE A 60 -3.71 21.35 -7.75
N ILE A 61 -3.78 20.52 -6.70
CA ILE A 61 -5.00 19.78 -6.33
C ILE A 61 -5.76 20.53 -5.24
N SER A 62 -7.09 20.38 -5.21
CA SER A 62 -7.88 21.07 -4.18
C SER A 62 -7.48 20.59 -2.79
N VAL A 63 -7.43 21.50 -1.81
CA VAL A 63 -7.18 21.18 -0.39
C VAL A 63 -8.14 20.11 0.13
N LYS A 64 -9.40 20.14 -0.33
CA LYS A 64 -10.39 19.11 0.02
C LYS A 64 -10.03 17.73 -0.50
N PHE A 65 -9.41 17.64 -1.68
CA PHE A 65 -9.00 16.37 -2.28
C PHE A 65 -7.72 15.85 -1.64
N SER A 66 -6.73 16.71 -1.37
CA SER A 66 -5.47 16.30 -0.74
C SER A 66 -5.68 15.70 0.66
N ARG A 67 -6.69 16.17 1.40
CA ARG A 67 -7.11 15.59 2.70
C ARG A 67 -7.70 14.18 2.61
N LYS A 68 -8.12 13.74 1.43
CA LYS A 68 -8.67 12.39 1.21
C LYS A 68 -7.59 11.35 0.95
N VAL A 69 -6.34 11.76 0.71
CA VAL A 69 -5.26 10.86 0.30
C VAL A 69 -4.45 10.42 1.50
N THR A 70 -4.38 9.11 1.70
CA THR A 70 -3.69 8.46 2.83
C THR A 70 -2.67 7.46 2.30
N TYR A 71 -1.47 7.49 2.88
CA TYR A 71 -0.39 6.57 2.51
C TYR A 71 -0.37 5.38 3.45
N ILE A 72 -0.42 4.21 2.86
CA ILE A 72 -0.45 2.94 3.57
C ILE A 72 0.80 2.18 3.17
N ASN A 73 1.74 2.01 4.11
CA ASN A 73 3.00 1.34 3.79
C ASN A 73 2.86 -0.19 3.83
N ARG A 74 1.84 -0.70 4.55
CA ARG A 74 1.62 -2.13 4.82
C ARG A 74 0.17 -2.53 4.67
N LEU A 75 -0.10 -3.77 4.25
CA LEU A 75 -1.48 -4.27 4.19
C LEU A 75 -2.13 -4.35 5.56
N SER A 76 -1.36 -4.65 6.62
CA SER A 76 -1.86 -4.64 8.00
C SER A 76 -2.44 -3.29 8.42
N GLN A 77 -1.86 -2.18 7.93
CA GLN A 77 -2.39 -0.83 8.20
C GLN A 77 -3.65 -0.54 7.38
N LEU A 78 -3.82 -1.18 6.23
CA LEU A 78 -5.04 -1.03 5.43
C LEU A 78 -6.24 -1.69 6.13
N GLU A 79 -6.00 -2.79 6.84
CA GLU A 79 -7.01 -3.56 7.57
C GLU A 79 -7.73 -2.72 8.65
N GLU A 80 -7.04 -1.75 9.25
CA GLU A 80 -7.61 -0.80 10.20
C GLU A 80 -8.67 0.13 9.57
N TYR A 81 -8.62 0.32 8.25
CA TYR A 81 -9.53 1.20 7.52
C TYR A 81 -10.60 0.43 6.73
N VAL A 82 -10.26 -0.75 6.22
CA VAL A 82 -11.14 -1.55 5.36
C VAL A 82 -10.95 -3.03 5.64
N HIS A 83 -12.06 -3.75 5.83
CA HIS A 83 -12.04 -5.21 5.96
C HIS A 83 -11.49 -5.85 4.68
N LEU A 84 -10.29 -6.43 4.77
CA LEU A 84 -9.57 -7.00 3.63
C LEU A 84 -10.25 -8.24 3.04
N ASP A 85 -11.09 -8.94 3.82
CA ASP A 85 -11.84 -10.14 3.39
C ASP A 85 -12.73 -9.89 2.17
N ASN A 86 -13.18 -8.64 1.98
CA ASN A 86 -14.03 -8.25 0.86
C ASN A 86 -13.22 -7.77 -0.36
N ILE A 87 -11.88 -7.72 -0.27
CA ILE A 87 -11.00 -7.17 -1.30
C ILE A 87 -10.11 -8.28 -1.86
N ARG A 88 -10.21 -8.51 -3.18
CA ARG A 88 -9.27 -9.39 -3.89
C ARG A 88 -7.95 -8.67 -4.09
N ILE A 89 -7.01 -8.88 -3.17
CA ILE A 89 -5.65 -8.36 -3.27
C ILE A 89 -4.81 -9.31 -4.14
N PRO A 90 -4.20 -8.83 -5.23
CA PRO A 90 -3.28 -9.64 -6.06
C PRO A 90 -2.09 -10.16 -5.26
N ASP A 91 -1.61 -11.37 -5.58
CA ASP A 91 -0.53 -12.00 -4.85
C ASP A 91 0.81 -11.26 -5.00
N GLU A 92 1.00 -10.55 -6.11
CA GLU A 92 2.18 -9.69 -6.33
C GLU A 92 2.24 -8.57 -5.30
N VAL A 93 1.08 -8.00 -4.94
CA VAL A 93 1.00 -6.93 -3.93
C VAL A 93 1.37 -7.50 -2.57
N LYS A 94 0.85 -8.69 -2.21
CA LYS A 94 1.19 -9.38 -0.97
C LYS A 94 2.69 -9.68 -0.89
N SER A 95 3.31 -10.10 -2.00
CA SER A 95 4.74 -10.40 -2.07
C SER A 95 5.64 -9.17 -1.84
N CYS A 96 5.12 -7.98 -2.17
CA CYS A 96 5.80 -6.72 -2.00
C CYS A 96 5.48 -6.04 -0.66
N ASP A 97 4.60 -6.62 0.16
CA ASP A 97 4.31 -6.10 1.49
C ASP A 97 5.52 -6.33 2.40
N PRO A 98 6.13 -5.28 2.98
CA PRO A 98 7.29 -5.46 3.82
C PRO A 98 6.92 -6.25 5.08
N VAL A 99 7.60 -7.38 5.28
CA VAL A 99 7.44 -8.27 6.44
C VAL A 99 7.52 -7.44 7.72
N GLY A 100 6.43 -7.46 8.49
CA GLY A 100 6.36 -6.76 9.76
C GLY A 100 7.08 -7.53 10.87
N PRO A 101 7.46 -6.86 11.98
CA PRO A 101 8.03 -7.52 13.16
C PRO A 101 7.16 -8.67 13.71
N LEU A 102 5.85 -8.64 13.45
CA LEU A 102 4.86 -9.59 13.96
C LEU A 102 4.85 -10.95 13.23
N GLU A 103 5.42 -11.04 12.03
CA GLU A 103 5.56 -12.33 11.32
C GLU A 103 6.79 -13.14 11.77
N ILE A 104 7.78 -12.47 12.36
CA ILE A 104 9.00 -13.12 12.87
C ILE A 104 8.67 -14.08 14.03
N SER A 105 7.58 -13.84 14.77
CA SER A 105 7.17 -14.68 15.91
C SER A 105 6.47 -15.99 15.51
N LYS A 106 5.86 -16.07 14.32
CA LYS A 106 5.03 -17.23 13.94
C LYS A 106 5.80 -18.36 13.24
N ASN A 107 7.02 -18.10 12.74
CA ASN A 107 7.81 -19.06 11.96
C ASN A 107 8.94 -19.77 12.74
N GLN A 108 8.88 -19.79 14.08
CA GLN A 108 9.78 -20.63 14.88
C GLN A 108 9.09 -21.89 15.39
N THR A 109 8.83 -22.85 14.50
CA THR A 109 8.77 -24.25 14.94
C THR A 109 10.18 -24.65 15.32
N ARG A 110 10.44 -24.82 16.62
CA ARG A 110 11.73 -25.24 17.18
C ARG A 110 12.22 -26.52 16.48
N PRO A 111 13.46 -26.59 15.96
CA PRO A 111 14.13 -27.87 15.87
C PRO A 111 14.45 -28.29 17.31
N THR A 112 13.70 -29.24 17.86
CA THR A 112 14.15 -29.94 19.08
C THR A 112 15.36 -30.79 18.69
N THR A 113 16.55 -30.21 18.81
CA THR A 113 17.79 -30.97 18.88
C THR A 113 17.71 -31.84 20.14
N LYS A 114 17.38 -33.12 19.96
CA LYS A 114 17.55 -34.13 21.00
C LYS A 114 19.06 -34.34 21.17
N PHE A 115 19.63 -33.78 22.22
CA PHE A 115 20.96 -34.17 22.66
C PHE A 115 20.88 -35.58 23.25
N HIS A 116 21.37 -36.57 22.50
CA HIS A 116 21.64 -37.89 23.03
C HIS A 116 23.00 -37.83 23.74
N VAL A 117 23.00 -37.72 25.06
CA VAL A 117 24.21 -37.92 25.86
C VAL A 117 24.21 -39.39 26.28
N SER A 118 25.06 -40.19 25.65
CA SER A 118 25.38 -41.53 26.13
C SER A 118 26.30 -41.39 27.34
N LEU A 119 25.86 -41.85 28.51
CA LEU A 119 26.75 -42.15 29.63
C LEU A 119 27.28 -43.58 29.41
N GLN A 120 28.60 -43.71 29.20
CA GLN A 120 29.28 -44.98 29.34
C GLN A 120 29.64 -45.17 30.82
N LEU A 121 29.20 -46.28 31.40
CA LEU A 121 29.73 -46.85 32.65
C LEU A 121 31.04 -47.60 32.36
#